data_AF-A0AA47P835-F1
#
_entry.id   AF-A0AA47P835-F1
#
_cell.length_a   1.000
_cell.length_b   1.000
_cell.length_c   1.000
_cell.angle_alpha   90.00
_cell.angle_beta   90.00
_cell.angle_gamma   90.00
#
_symmetry.space_group_name_H-M   'P 1'
#
loop_
_entity.id
_entity.type
_entity.pdbx_description
1 polymer ?
#
loop_
_entity_poly.entity_id
_entity_poly.type
_entity_poly.pdbx_seq_one_letter_code
_entity_poly.pdbx_strand_id
1 'polypeptide(L)'
;MEPKGKAKLKCYHKDKEYELDFQVVDGNSPAIIGRDACTELGLIKRVFKIGNEDNILGEYEDLFTGLGCVPGLHHIQLDKEVPPVIHAPRKVPVALKDKVKVELNRMEDI
;
A
#
# COMPACT_ATOMS: atom_id res chain seq x y z
N MET A 1 -30.85 -1.90 -5.72
CA MET A 1 -31.38 -2.65 -4.56
C MET A 1 -30.77 -2.05 -3.31
N GLU A 2 -31.58 -1.44 -2.45
CA GLU A 2 -31.11 -0.91 -1.17
C GLU A 2 -31.32 -1.98 -0.08
N PRO A 3 -30.33 -2.23 0.79
CA PRO A 3 -30.48 -3.16 1.90
C PRO A 3 -31.48 -2.59 2.93
N LYS A 4 -32.50 -3.39 3.25
CA LYS A 4 -33.53 -3.13 4.27
C LYS A 4 -33.06 -3.51 5.68
N GLY A 5 -32.03 -4.33 5.79
CA GLY A 5 -31.49 -4.76 7.08
C GLY A 5 -30.42 -5.83 6.96
N LYS A 6 -30.04 -6.39 8.10
CA LYS A 6 -29.13 -7.54 8.19
C LYS A 6 -29.79 -8.66 9.01
N ALA A 7 -29.52 -9.89 8.62
CA ALA A 7 -29.97 -11.08 9.34
C ALA A 7 -28.85 -12.12 9.40
N LYS A 8 -28.69 -12.75 10.56
CA LYS A 8 -27.83 -13.93 10.71
C LYS A 8 -28.59 -15.18 10.31
N LEU A 9 -28.06 -15.93 9.36
CA LEU A 9 -28.66 -17.16 8.88
C LEU A 9 -27.70 -18.33 9.08
N LYS A 10 -28.27 -19.48 9.46
CA LYS A 10 -27.55 -20.75 9.54
C LYS A 10 -27.43 -21.33 8.14
N CYS A 11 -26.21 -21.55 7.70
CA CYS A 11 -25.85 -22.12 6.40
C CYS A 11 -25.17 -23.47 6.59
N TYR A 12 -25.47 -24.43 5.72
CA TYR A 12 -24.92 -25.78 5.80
C TYR A 12 -24.11 -26.10 4.54
N HIS A 13 -22.89 -26.58 4.72
CA HIS A 13 -22.04 -27.05 3.63
C HIS A 13 -21.13 -28.19 4.09
N LYS A 14 -21.11 -29.32 3.36
CA LYS A 14 -20.26 -30.50 3.64
C LYS A 14 -20.25 -30.90 5.13
N ASP A 15 -21.45 -31.15 5.66
CA ASP A 15 -21.70 -31.59 7.03
C ASP A 15 -21.26 -30.61 8.14
N LYS A 16 -21.01 -29.35 7.78
CA LYS A 16 -20.69 -28.27 8.72
C LYS A 16 -21.76 -27.19 8.67
N GLU A 17 -22.09 -26.66 9.84
CA GLU A 17 -22.97 -25.51 10.03
C GLU A 17 -22.14 -24.25 10.24
N TYR A 18 -22.55 -23.16 9.59
CA TYR A 18 -21.92 -21.85 9.62
C TYR A 18 -22.99 -20.79 9.89
N GLU A 19 -22.67 -19.79 10.70
CA GLU A 19 -23.56 -18.65 10.94
C GLU A 19 -23.04 -17.44 10.18
N LEU A 20 -23.79 -16.98 9.17
CA LEU A 20 -23.36 -15.92 8.25
C LEU A 20 -24.32 -14.73 8.29
N ASP A 21 -23.76 -13.53 8.18
CA ASP A 21 -24.52 -12.28 8.07
C ASP A 21 -24.96 -12.02 6.62
N PHE A 22 -26.26 -11.92 6.39
CA PHE A 22 -26.86 -11.55 5.10
C PHE A 22 -27.43 -10.15 5.14
N GLN A 23 -27.27 -9.41 4.04
CA GLN A 23 -28.03 -8.19 3.80
C GLN A 23 -29.37 -8.54 3.17
N VAL A 24 -30.45 -8.09 3.80
CA VAL A 24 -31.81 -8.33 3.32
C VAL A 24 -32.19 -7.19 2.38
N VAL A 25 -32.61 -7.52 1.16
CA VAL A 25 -33.09 -6.56 0.16
C VAL A 25 -34.53 -6.89 -0.21
N ASP A 26 -35.31 -5.86 -0.54
CA ASP A 26 -36.66 -6.03 -1.05
C ASP A 26 -36.61 -6.28 -2.57
N GLY A 27 -36.82 -7.53 -2.97
CA GLY A 27 -36.75 -7.96 -4.37
C GLY A 27 -36.51 -9.46 -4.54
N ASN A 28 -36.92 -10.00 -5.69
CA ASN A 28 -36.71 -11.41 -6.02
C ASN A 28 -35.37 -11.57 -6.77
N SER A 29 -34.29 -11.80 -6.02
CA SER A 29 -32.94 -12.06 -6.55
C SER A 29 -32.33 -13.28 -5.87
N PRO A 30 -31.52 -14.10 -6.57
CA PRO A 30 -30.76 -15.15 -5.92
C PRO A 30 -29.83 -14.58 -4.85
N ALA A 31 -29.68 -15.32 -3.75
CA ALA A 31 -28.74 -14.99 -2.71
C ALA A 31 -27.30 -15.12 -3.23
N ILE A 32 -26.48 -14.12 -2.93
CA ILE A 32 -25.06 -14.11 -3.28
C ILE A 32 -24.22 -14.23 -2.02
N ILE A 33 -23.09 -14.92 -2.13
CA ILE A 33 -22.15 -15.14 -1.02
C ILE A 33 -20.90 -14.31 -1.29
N GLY A 34 -20.54 -13.49 -0.30
CA GLY A 34 -19.35 -12.65 -0.36
C GLY A 34 -18.05 -13.44 -0.26
N ARG A 35 -16.93 -12.77 -0.54
CA ARG A 35 -15.58 -13.35 -0.51
C ARG A 35 -15.29 -14.08 0.81
N ASP A 36 -15.57 -13.44 1.93
CA ASP A 36 -15.19 -13.94 3.26
C ASP A 36 -15.99 -15.19 3.60
N ALA A 37 -17.31 -15.14 3.41
CA ALA A 37 -18.20 -16.29 3.57
C ALA A 37 -17.86 -17.46 2.63
N CYS A 38 -17.54 -17.20 1.36
CA CYS A 38 -17.08 -18.26 0.44
C CYS A 38 -15.76 -18.91 0.90
N THR A 39 -14.88 -18.14 1.54
CA THR A 39 -13.61 -18.66 2.07
C THR A 39 -13.87 -19.49 3.33
N GLU A 40 -14.73 -19.03 4.23
CA GLU A 40 -15.11 -19.71 5.47
C GLU A 40 -15.87 -21.02 5.20
N LEU A 41 -16.81 -21.01 4.26
CA LEU A 41 -17.53 -22.18 3.78
C LEU A 41 -16.64 -23.16 2.99
N GLY A 42 -15.39 -22.79 2.69
CA GLY A 42 -14.47 -23.61 1.88
C GLY A 42 -14.93 -23.79 0.43
N LEU A 43 -15.75 -22.89 -0.09
CA LEU A 43 -16.17 -22.86 -1.51
C LEU A 43 -15.03 -22.40 -2.43
N ILE A 44 -14.15 -21.56 -1.90
CA ILE A 44 -12.95 -21.08 -2.59
C ILE A 44 -11.70 -21.39 -1.76
N LYS A 45 -10.66 -21.90 -2.43
CA LYS A 45 -9.33 -22.06 -1.85
C LYS A 45 -8.41 -20.98 -2.41
N ARG A 46 -7.86 -20.13 -1.53
CA ARG A 46 -6.87 -19.13 -1.94
C ARG A 46 -5.50 -19.80 -2.00
N VAL A 47 -4.89 -19.78 -3.18
CA VAL A 47 -3.52 -20.25 -3.42
C VAL A 47 -2.60 -19.04 -3.56
N PHE A 48 -1.32 -19.17 -3.15
CA PHE A 48 -0.34 -18.08 -3.16
C PHE A 48 -0.83 -16.80 -2.45
N LYS A 49 -1.42 -16.97 -1.27
CA LYS A 49 -1.80 -15.83 -0.43
C LYS A 49 -0.50 -15.19 0.07
N ILE A 50 -0.25 -13.95 -0.34
CA ILE A 50 0.74 -13.09 0.30
C ILE A 50 0.16 -12.74 1.68
N GLY A 51 0.60 -13.45 2.71
CA GLY A 51 0.33 -13.13 4.11
C GLY A 51 1.44 -12.23 4.67
N ASN A 52 1.16 -11.52 5.76
CA ASN A 52 2.20 -10.88 6.58
C ASN A 52 2.96 -11.91 7.44
N GLU A 53 2.97 -13.18 7.05
CA GLU A 53 3.51 -14.29 7.87
C GLU A 53 5.03 -14.33 7.82
N ASP A 54 5.62 -13.84 6.71
CA ASP A 54 7.05 -13.61 6.61
C ASP A 54 7.34 -12.18 7.06
N ASN A 55 8.00 -12.03 8.22
CA ASN A 55 8.46 -10.73 8.73
C ASN A 55 9.66 -10.21 7.92
N ILE A 56 9.57 -10.28 6.59
CA ILE A 56 10.58 -9.81 5.65
C ILE A 56 10.84 -8.31 5.81
N LEU A 57 9.81 -7.56 6.23
CA LEU A 57 9.93 -6.14 6.56
C LEU A 57 10.79 -5.90 7.80
N GLY A 58 10.72 -6.78 8.81
CA GLY A 58 11.59 -6.73 9.97
C GLY A 58 12.99 -7.29 9.71
N GLU A 59 13.12 -8.31 8.86
CA GLU A 59 14.41 -8.90 8.50
C GLU A 59 15.30 -7.93 7.72
N TYR A 60 14.69 -7.11 6.86
CA TYR A 60 15.37 -6.12 6.01
C TYR A 60 14.96 -4.69 6.34
N GLU A 61 14.68 -4.39 7.60
CA GLU A 61 14.22 -3.06 8.05
C GLU A 61 15.19 -1.94 7.62
N ASP A 62 16.49 -2.24 7.58
CA ASP A 62 17.55 -1.35 7.10
C ASP A 62 17.42 -0.97 5.61
N LEU A 63 16.90 -1.86 4.77
CA LEU A 63 16.59 -1.56 3.37
C LEU A 63 15.37 -0.64 3.21
N PHE A 64 14.51 -0.57 4.22
CA PHE A 64 13.26 0.18 4.18
C PHE A 64 13.28 1.44 5.05
N THR A 65 14.41 1.77 5.67
CA THR A 65 14.55 2.94 6.56
C THR A 65 15.61 3.93 6.04
N GLY A 66 15.27 5.22 6.06
CA GLY A 66 16.16 6.29 5.63
C GLY A 66 16.46 6.30 4.12
N LEU A 67 17.52 7.01 3.74
CA LEU A 67 18.01 7.08 2.35
C LEU A 67 19.09 6.04 2.04
N GLY A 68 19.65 5.41 3.07
CA GLY A 68 20.86 4.60 2.98
C GLY A 68 22.13 5.42 2.72
N CYS A 69 23.29 4.78 2.76
CA CYS A 69 24.57 5.37 2.41
C CYS A 69 25.41 4.35 1.63
N VAL A 70 25.83 4.71 0.42
CA VAL A 70 26.73 3.86 -0.38
C VAL A 70 28.15 4.06 0.14
N PRO A 71 28.86 2.99 0.56
CA PRO A 71 30.20 3.13 1.09
C PRO A 71 31.20 3.53 -0.02
N GLY A 72 32.13 4.41 0.33
CA GLY A 72 33.21 4.84 -0.55
C GLY A 72 33.15 6.31 -0.93
N LEU A 73 34.26 6.82 -1.47
CA LEU A 73 34.35 8.19 -1.96
C LEU A 73 33.94 8.24 -3.42
N HIS A 74 33.02 9.14 -3.75
CA HIS A 74 32.64 9.39 -5.13
C HIS A 74 33.60 10.40 -5.77
N HIS A 75 34.14 10.04 -6.94
CA HIS A 75 35.00 10.93 -7.74
C HIS A 75 34.28 11.37 -9.01
N ILE A 76 34.00 12.67 -9.11
CA ILE A 76 33.37 13.28 -10.28
C ILE A 76 34.46 13.63 -11.30
N GLN A 77 34.41 13.03 -12.48
CA GLN A 77 35.32 13.32 -13.58
C GLN A 77 34.73 14.39 -14.49
N LEU A 78 35.51 15.43 -14.79
CA LEU A 78 35.12 16.53 -15.66
C LEU A 78 35.91 16.47 -16.97
N ASP A 79 35.23 16.75 -18.08
CA ASP A 79 35.87 17.00 -19.36
C ASP A 79 36.50 18.40 -19.35
N LYS A 80 37.80 18.47 -19.68
CA LYS A 80 38.58 19.71 -19.67
C LYS A 80 38.22 20.65 -20.83
N GLU A 81 37.64 20.10 -21.90
CA GLU A 81 37.24 20.88 -23.08
C GLU A 81 35.92 21.64 -22.85
N VAL A 82 35.19 21.31 -21.78
CA VAL A 82 33.87 21.91 -21.49
C VAL A 82 34.02 23.12 -20.57
N PRO A 83 33.58 24.33 -21.00
CA PRO A 83 33.64 25.52 -20.15
C PRO A 83 32.59 25.44 -19.02
N PRO A 84 32.90 25.97 -17.82
CA PRO A 84 31.94 26.03 -16.72
C PRO A 84 30.79 27.00 -17.06
N VAL A 85 29.56 26.62 -16.71
CA VAL A 85 28.36 27.41 -16.95
C VAL A 85 27.71 27.80 -15.64
N ILE A 86 27.39 29.08 -15.48
CA ILE A 86 26.66 29.60 -14.32
C ILE A 86 25.23 29.90 -14.75
N HIS A 87 24.27 29.17 -14.18
CA HIS A 87 22.85 29.44 -14.38
C HIS A 87 22.31 30.39 -13.31
N ALA A 88 21.45 31.33 -13.71
CA ALA A 88 20.75 32.20 -12.76
C ALA A 88 19.79 31.37 -11.87
N PRO A 89 19.57 31.76 -10.60
CA PRO A 89 18.64 31.08 -9.71
C PRO A 89 17.22 31.00 -10.29
N ARG A 90 16.62 29.80 -10.28
CA ARG A 90 15.24 29.60 -10.73
C ARG A 90 14.25 30.03 -9.64
N LYS A 91 13.19 30.75 -10.03
CA LYS A 91 12.13 31.15 -9.10
C LYS A 91 11.25 29.95 -8.76
N VAL A 92 11.07 29.68 -7.46
CA VAL A 92 10.14 28.67 -6.97
C VAL A 92 8.73 29.28 -6.88
N PRO A 93 7.69 28.61 -7.40
CA PRO A 93 6.30 29.06 -7.26
C PRO A 93 5.93 29.27 -5.78
N VAL A 94 5.15 30.31 -5.49
CA VAL A 94 4.80 30.69 -4.10
C VAL A 94 4.16 29.52 -3.34
N ALA A 95 3.28 28.75 -4.00
CA ALA A 95 2.62 27.59 -3.41
C ALA A 95 3.58 26.44 -2.99
N LEU A 96 4.80 26.40 -3.53
CA LEU A 96 5.81 25.38 -3.23
C LEU A 96 6.92 25.89 -2.32
N LYS A 97 7.01 27.20 -2.09
CA LYS A 97 8.14 27.83 -1.41
C LYS A 97 8.37 27.25 -0.02
N ASP A 98 7.32 27.11 0.78
CA ASP A 98 7.43 26.59 2.14
C ASP A 98 7.78 25.10 2.16
N LYS A 99 7.19 24.30 1.25
CA LYS A 99 7.50 22.88 1.11
C LYS A 99 8.96 22.65 0.72
N VAL A 100 9.47 23.42 -0.24
CA VAL A 100 10.87 23.36 -0.68
C VAL A 100 11.80 23.75 0.47
N LYS A 101 11.46 24.80 1.23
CA LYS A 101 12.27 25.22 2.39
C LYS A 101 12.33 24.14 3.47
N VAL A 102 11.21 23.52 3.80
CA VAL A 102 11.15 22.43 4.79
C VAL A 102 12.02 21.25 4.34
N GLU A 103 11.94 20.87 3.07
CA GLU A 103 12.73 19.75 2.55
C GLU A 103 14.23 20.06 2.49
N LEU A 104 14.62 21.28 2.11
CA LEU A 104 16.03 21.70 2.12
C LEU A 104 16.62 21.68 3.53
N ASN A 105 15.89 22.21 4.52
CA ASN A 105 16.33 22.15 5.92
C ASN A 105 16.48 20.69 6.39
N ARG A 106 15.52 19.83 6.03
CA ARG A 106 15.59 18.39 6.34
C ARG A 106 16.84 17.76 5.73
N MET A 107 17.22 18.12 4.51
CA MET A 107 18.41 17.60 3.84
C MET A 107 19.72 18.08 4.45
N GLU A 108 19.76 19.29 5.00
CA GLU A 108 20.94 19.84 5.68
C GLU A 108 21.15 19.24 7.08
N ASP A 109 20.07 18.83 7.74
CA ASP A 109 20.10 18.23 9.09
C ASP A 109 20.36 16.70 9.08
N ILE A 110 20.44 16.05 7.91
CA ILE A 110 20.78 14.61 7.75
C ILE A 110 22.30 14.40 7.78
#